data_AF-A0A9D6E717-F1
#
_entry.id   AF-A0A9D6E717-F1
#
_cell.length_a   1.000
_cell.length_b   1.000
_cell.length_c   1.000
_cell.angle_alpha   90.00
_cell.angle_beta   90.00
_cell.angle_gamma   90.00
#
_symmetry.space_group_name_H-M   'P 1'
#
loop_
_entity.id
_entity.type
_entity.pdbx_description
1 polymer ?
#
loop_
_entity_poly.entity_id
_entity_poly.type
_entity_poly.pdbx_seq_one_letter_code
_entity_poly.pdbx_strand_id
1 'polypeptide(L)'
;MSRLTCLFLVTATLAAAPALSAQAAPAQAEFRVLTVSSFRVPLGEDRTRVTEFMEKWMVPPAKMNPNVLFYRIGQHWYGSNSSDVVIVVEYPNWAAVTATCQPCQEWIQTNTPKEGTPERQAFNEAQALFLKYYSTHADQIFTAPTRMAKP
;
A
#
# COMPACT_ATOMS: atom_id res chain seq x y z
N MET A 1 84.19 12.48 -23.32
CA MET A 1 83.51 11.53 -24.23
C MET A 1 83.46 10.17 -23.56
N SER A 2 82.27 9.69 -23.18
CA SER A 2 81.79 8.30 -23.35
C SER A 2 80.63 8.08 -22.38
N ARG A 3 79.49 7.70 -22.95
CA ARG A 3 78.21 7.45 -22.29
C ARG A 3 78.13 5.96 -21.96
N LEU A 4 77.72 5.60 -20.74
CA LEU A 4 77.16 4.28 -20.41
C LEU A 4 76.06 4.50 -19.35
N THR A 5 74.81 4.71 -19.78
CA THR A 5 73.77 3.69 -19.92
C THR A 5 73.46 2.98 -18.60
N CYS A 6 72.66 3.63 -17.74
CA CYS A 6 72.03 2.98 -16.59
C CYS A 6 70.80 2.22 -17.06
N LEU A 7 70.91 0.90 -16.99
CA LEU A 7 69.84 -0.07 -17.18
C LEU A 7 68.93 -0.01 -15.93
N PHE A 8 67.75 0.60 -16.03
CA PHE A 8 66.74 0.49 -14.98
C PHE A 8 65.94 -0.80 -15.21
N LEU A 9 66.20 -1.81 -14.37
CA LEU A 9 65.35 -2.98 -14.22
C LEU A 9 63.99 -2.51 -13.68
N VAL A 10 62.93 -2.66 -14.48
CA VAL A 10 61.55 -2.54 -14.01
C VAL A 10 61.15 -3.87 -13.39
N THR A 11 61.19 -3.95 -12.07
CA THR A 11 60.64 -5.08 -11.32
C THR A 11 59.12 -4.97 -11.32
N ALA A 12 58.46 -5.70 -12.22
CA ALA A 12 57.01 -5.84 -12.21
C ALA A 12 56.60 -6.70 -11.00
N THR A 13 56.22 -6.05 -9.89
CA THR A 13 55.56 -6.73 -8.77
C THR A 13 54.15 -7.11 -9.20
N LEU A 14 53.93 -8.40 -9.48
CA LEU A 14 52.61 -9.00 -9.61
C LEU A 14 51.92 -8.92 -8.23
N ALA A 15 51.13 -7.89 -8.01
CA ALA A 15 50.24 -7.83 -6.86
C ALA A 15 49.07 -8.80 -7.12
N ALA A 16 49.15 -9.98 -6.51
CA ALA A 16 48.01 -10.88 -6.42
C ALA A 16 46.94 -10.20 -5.56
N ALA A 17 45.96 -9.57 -6.22
CA ALA A 17 44.78 -9.07 -5.54
C ALA A 17 44.03 -10.27 -4.93
N PRO A 18 43.76 -10.29 -3.61
CA PRO A 18 42.88 -11.30 -3.06
C PRO A 18 41.53 -11.11 -3.74
N ALA A 19 41.02 -12.18 -4.35
CA ALA A 19 39.65 -12.23 -4.83
C ALA A 19 38.73 -11.98 -3.64
N LEU A 20 38.26 -10.73 -3.50
CA LEU A 20 37.11 -10.43 -2.67
C LEU A 20 35.96 -11.27 -3.24
N SER A 21 35.70 -12.38 -2.57
CA SER A 21 34.45 -13.10 -2.76
C SER A 21 33.36 -12.12 -2.38
N ALA A 22 32.65 -11.60 -3.38
CA ALA A 22 31.44 -10.83 -3.17
C ALA A 22 30.47 -11.74 -2.43
N GLN A 23 30.44 -11.64 -1.10
CA GLN A 23 29.37 -12.20 -0.31
C GLN A 23 28.11 -11.51 -0.81
N ALA A 24 27.28 -12.26 -1.54
CA ALA A 24 25.96 -11.81 -1.93
C ALA A 24 25.30 -11.28 -0.65
N ALA A 25 24.94 -10.00 -0.65
CA ALA A 25 24.14 -9.44 0.43
C ALA A 25 22.96 -10.39 0.62
N PRO A 26 22.62 -10.78 1.86
CA PRO A 26 21.48 -11.65 2.09
C PRO A 26 20.29 -11.04 1.34
N ALA A 27 19.66 -11.83 0.47
CA ALA A 27 18.51 -11.38 -0.30
C ALA A 27 17.54 -10.73 0.70
N GLN A 28 17.26 -9.44 0.52
CA GLN A 28 16.31 -8.74 1.37
C GLN A 28 15.04 -9.57 1.35
N ALA A 29 14.58 -9.99 2.53
CA ALA A 29 13.36 -10.78 2.63
C ALA A 29 12.25 -10.00 1.95
N GLU A 30 11.69 -10.54 0.87
CA GLU A 30 10.55 -9.92 0.20
C GLU A 30 9.36 -10.00 1.16
N PHE A 31 8.94 -8.85 1.66
CA PHE A 31 7.73 -8.72 2.46
C PHE A 31 6.75 -7.82 1.73
N ARG A 32 5.47 -8.14 1.88
CA ARG A 32 4.37 -7.25 1.50
C ARG A 32 3.89 -6.49 2.73
N VAL A 33 3.25 -5.36 2.52
CA VAL A 33 2.63 -4.59 3.59
C VAL A 33 1.12 -4.81 3.54
N LEU A 34 0.55 -5.24 4.66
CA LEU A 34 -0.89 -5.40 4.82
C LEU A 34 -1.40 -4.31 5.76
N THR A 35 -2.32 -3.48 5.29
CA THR A 35 -3.06 -2.53 6.14
C THR A 35 -4.43 -3.10 6.45
N VAL A 36 -4.85 -2.97 7.70
CA VAL A 36 -6.17 -3.38 8.17
C VAL A 36 -6.79 -2.22 8.94
N SER A 37 -7.86 -1.66 8.41
CA SER A 37 -8.68 -0.65 9.09
C SER A 37 -9.99 -1.29 9.53
N SER A 38 -10.33 -1.19 10.82
CA SER A 38 -11.54 -1.77 11.38
C SER A 38 -12.40 -0.73 12.07
N PHE A 39 -13.72 -0.79 11.88
CA PHE A 39 -14.66 0.16 12.49
C PHE A 39 -16.04 -0.47 12.68
N ARG A 40 -16.83 0.06 13.60
CA ARG A 40 -18.13 -0.50 13.96
C ARG A 40 -19.27 0.26 13.29
N VAL A 41 -20.15 -0.49 12.63
CA VAL A 41 -21.41 0.02 12.06
C VAL A 41 -22.55 -0.85 12.59
N PRO A 42 -23.51 -0.33 13.36
CA PRO A 42 -24.64 -1.13 13.82
C PRO A 42 -25.36 -1.82 12.67
N LEU A 43 -25.90 -3.02 12.90
CA LEU A 43 -26.77 -3.69 11.93
C LEU A 43 -28.04 -2.85 11.70
N GLY A 44 -28.56 -2.84 10.47
CA GLY A 44 -29.77 -2.07 10.10
C GLY A 44 -29.53 -1.13 8.91
N GLU A 45 -30.34 -0.08 8.81
CA GLU A 45 -30.33 0.85 7.67
C GLU A 45 -28.96 1.53 7.47
N ASP A 46 -28.35 2.01 8.55
CA ASP A 46 -27.04 2.66 8.49
C ASP A 46 -25.96 1.73 7.91
N ARG A 47 -26.02 0.42 8.19
CA ARG A 47 -25.10 -0.56 7.61
C ARG A 47 -25.22 -0.61 6.10
N THR A 48 -26.44 -0.66 5.58
CA THR A 48 -26.70 -0.69 4.14
C THR A 48 -26.16 0.56 3.48
N ARG A 49 -26.52 1.74 4.00
CA ARG A 49 -26.11 3.04 3.44
C ARG A 49 -24.60 3.25 3.47
N VAL A 50 -23.93 2.84 4.56
CA VAL A 50 -22.47 2.88 4.66
C VAL A 50 -21.84 1.93 3.65
N THR A 51 -22.35 0.71 3.51
CA THR A 51 -21.81 -0.27 2.55
C THR A 51 -21.97 0.22 1.10
N GLU A 52 -23.12 0.79 0.76
CA GLU A 52 -23.37 1.40 -0.56
C GLU A 52 -22.41 2.57 -0.84
N PHE A 53 -22.16 3.42 0.17
CA PHE A 53 -21.18 4.50 0.04
C PHE A 53 -19.77 3.94 -0.22
N MET A 54 -19.35 2.93 0.54
CA MET A 54 -18.03 2.29 0.36
C MET A 54 -17.91 1.64 -1.03
N GLU A 55 -18.94 0.91 -1.47
CA GLU A 55 -18.97 0.28 -2.78
C GLU A 55 -18.86 1.31 -3.91
N LYS A 56 -19.59 2.42 -3.79
CA LYS A 56 -19.60 3.47 -4.81
C LYS A 56 -18.33 4.31 -4.80
N TRP A 57 -17.76 4.63 -3.64
CA TRP A 57 -16.74 5.67 -3.51
C TRP A 57 -15.36 5.19 -3.08
N MET A 58 -15.25 4.02 -2.46
CA MET A 58 -13.95 3.48 -2.01
C MET A 58 -13.44 2.39 -2.95
N VAL A 59 -14.33 1.50 -3.42
CA VAL A 59 -13.94 0.36 -4.27
C VAL A 59 -13.37 0.78 -5.62
N PRO A 60 -13.94 1.74 -6.38
CA PRO A 60 -13.40 2.08 -7.70
C PRO A 60 -11.98 2.67 -7.63
N PRO A 61 -11.69 3.67 -6.77
CA PRO A 61 -10.32 4.15 -6.56
C PRO A 61 -9.35 3.04 -6.14
N ALA A 62 -9.77 2.13 -5.26
CA ALA A 62 -8.92 1.03 -4.82
C ALA A 62 -8.56 0.08 -5.97
N LYS A 63 -9.52 -0.25 -6.85
CA LYS A 63 -9.31 -1.14 -8.01
C LYS A 63 -8.38 -0.54 -9.07
N MET A 64 -8.34 0.78 -9.20
CA MET A 64 -7.46 1.46 -10.17
C MET A 64 -6.09 1.84 -9.59
N ASN A 65 -5.89 1.69 -8.29
CA ASN A 65 -4.63 2.07 -7.66
C ASN A 65 -3.52 1.07 -8.05
N PRO A 66 -2.50 1.46 -8.82
CA PRO A 66 -1.46 0.55 -9.28
C PRO A 66 -0.57 0.02 -8.15
N ASN A 67 -0.63 0.65 -6.97
CA ASN A 67 0.15 0.27 -5.80
C ASN A 67 -0.54 -0.82 -4.96
N VAL A 68 -1.82 -1.11 -5.23
CA VAL A 68 -2.63 -2.08 -4.48
C VAL A 68 -2.59 -3.43 -5.17
N LEU A 69 -2.07 -4.44 -4.46
CA LEU A 69 -2.06 -5.83 -4.92
C LEU A 69 -3.37 -6.55 -4.60
N PHE A 70 -3.98 -6.19 -3.48
CA PHE A 70 -5.20 -6.80 -2.97
C PHE A 70 -6.01 -5.77 -2.20
N TYR A 71 -7.33 -5.80 -2.41
CA TYR A 71 -8.27 -4.96 -1.69
C TYR A 71 -9.53 -5.76 -1.38
N ARG A 72 -9.93 -5.79 -0.11
CA ARG A 72 -11.23 -6.35 0.30
C ARG A 72 -11.85 -5.53 1.41
N ILE A 73 -13.18 -5.45 1.36
CA ILE A 73 -14.01 -5.02 2.46
C ILE A 73 -14.67 -6.28 3.02
N GLY A 74 -14.43 -6.58 4.28
CA GLY A 74 -15.04 -7.66 5.02
C GLY A 74 -16.04 -7.14 6.03
N GLN A 75 -17.06 -7.94 6.31
CA GLN A 75 -17.96 -7.71 7.44
C GLN A 75 -17.79 -8.87 8.40
N HIS A 76 -17.69 -8.56 9.69
CA HIS A 76 -17.56 -9.58 10.70
C HIS A 76 -18.87 -10.36 10.81
N TRP A 77 -18.86 -11.61 10.37
CA TRP A 77 -20.08 -12.40 10.21
C TRP A 77 -20.52 -13.13 11.50
N TYR A 78 -19.59 -13.46 12.40
CA TYR A 78 -19.89 -14.36 13.52
C TYR A 78 -19.08 -14.03 14.77
N GLY A 79 -19.74 -13.97 15.94
CA GLY A 79 -19.12 -13.68 17.24
C GLY A 79 -19.62 -12.36 17.86
N SER A 80 -19.02 -11.95 18.99
CA SER A 80 -19.45 -10.78 19.77
C SER A 80 -19.36 -9.44 19.04
N ASN A 81 -18.59 -9.39 17.96
CA ASN A 81 -18.26 -8.17 17.24
C ASN A 81 -18.93 -8.12 15.85
N SER A 82 -20.09 -8.78 15.65
CA SER A 82 -20.77 -8.90 14.34
C SER A 82 -21.12 -7.58 13.64
N SER A 83 -20.92 -6.45 14.34
CA SER A 83 -21.07 -5.10 13.80
C SER A 83 -19.76 -4.49 13.27
N ASP A 84 -18.67 -5.26 13.14
CA ASP A 84 -17.41 -4.72 12.64
C ASP A 84 -17.33 -4.81 11.10
N VAL A 85 -16.78 -3.77 10.50
CA VAL A 85 -16.31 -3.72 9.10
C VAL A 85 -14.79 -3.75 9.15
N VAL A 86 -14.17 -4.48 8.23
CA VAL A 86 -12.72 -4.45 8.01
C VAL A 86 -12.41 -4.08 6.58
N ILE A 87 -11.44 -3.20 6.37
CA ILE A 87 -10.85 -2.89 5.07
C ILE A 87 -9.44 -3.45 5.11
N VAL A 88 -9.12 -4.31 4.15
CA VAL A 88 -7.82 -4.97 4.04
C VAL A 88 -7.18 -4.58 2.72
N VAL A 89 -5.97 -4.03 2.77
CA VAL A 89 -5.22 -3.63 1.59
C VAL A 89 -3.80 -4.19 1.64
N GLU A 90 -3.34 -4.78 0.55
CA GLU A 90 -1.99 -5.32 0.41
C GLU A 90 -1.19 -4.49 -0.60
N TYR A 91 0.05 -4.17 -0.23
CA TYR A 91 1.00 -3.39 -1.02
C TYR A 91 2.31 -4.15 -1.19
N PRO A 92 3.05 -3.94 -2.29
CA PRO A 92 4.32 -4.64 -2.53
C PRO A 92 5.42 -4.25 -1.54
N ASN A 93 5.37 -3.04 -0.96
CA ASN A 93 6.35 -2.52 -0.02
C ASN A 93 5.82 -1.25 0.66
N TRP A 94 6.59 -0.67 1.59
CA TRP A 94 6.22 0.55 2.30
C TRP A 94 6.09 1.77 1.39
N ALA A 95 6.96 1.93 0.39
CA ALA A 95 6.91 3.07 -0.52
C ALA A 95 5.58 3.14 -1.28
N ALA A 96 5.02 1.98 -1.64
CA ALA A 96 3.73 1.85 -2.30
C ALA A 96 2.54 2.26 -1.40
N VAL A 97 2.66 2.14 -0.07
CA VAL A 97 1.61 2.61 0.87
C VAL A 97 1.47 4.12 0.82
N THR A 98 2.59 4.84 0.72
CA THR A 98 2.64 6.31 0.72
C THR A 98 2.60 6.92 -0.69
N ALA A 99 2.66 6.08 -1.73
CA ALA A 99 2.68 6.54 -3.11
C ALA A 99 1.34 7.19 -3.50
N THR A 100 1.41 8.24 -4.30
CA THR A 100 0.23 8.89 -4.83
C THR A 100 -0.47 7.99 -5.85
N CYS A 101 -1.80 8.06 -5.90
CA CYS A 101 -2.60 7.43 -6.95
C CYS A 101 -3.27 8.52 -7.78
N GLN A 102 -2.59 8.96 -8.84
CA GLN A 102 -3.12 9.98 -9.75
C GLN A 102 -4.46 9.57 -10.39
N PRO A 103 -4.65 8.33 -10.91
CA PRO A 103 -5.95 7.90 -11.44
C PRO A 103 -7.08 7.96 -10.41
N CYS A 104 -6.77 7.64 -9.13
CA CYS A 104 -7.74 7.72 -8.04
C CYS A 104 -8.22 9.16 -7.82
N GLN A 105 -7.29 10.12 -7.81
CA GLN A 105 -7.60 11.54 -7.63
C GLN A 105 -8.47 12.06 -8.77
N GLU A 106 -8.13 11.72 -10.01
CA GLU A 106 -8.91 12.09 -11.20
C GLU A 106 -10.32 11.49 -11.17
N TRP A 107 -10.44 10.23 -10.74
CA TRP A 107 -11.75 9.59 -10.58
C TRP A 107 -12.58 10.30 -9.53
N ILE A 108 -12.01 10.63 -8.37
CA ILE A 108 -12.72 11.36 -7.31
C ILE A 108 -13.19 12.72 -7.82
N GLN A 109 -12.30 13.50 -8.45
CA GLN A 109 -12.63 14.83 -8.98
C GLN A 109 -13.73 14.77 -10.04
N THR A 110 -13.68 13.78 -10.91
CA THR A 110 -14.64 13.61 -12.02
C THR A 110 -16.01 13.14 -11.53
N ASN A 111 -16.04 12.24 -10.55
CA ASN A 111 -17.29 11.60 -10.13
C ASN A 111 -17.98 12.36 -9.01
N THR A 112 -17.25 13.16 -8.22
CA THR A 112 -17.82 13.98 -7.15
C THR A 112 -18.89 14.91 -7.73
N PRO A 113 -20.14 14.85 -7.24
CA PRO A 113 -21.20 15.71 -7.76
C PRO A 113 -20.86 17.21 -7.56
N LYS A 114 -21.35 18.03 -8.48
CA LYS A 114 -21.09 19.48 -8.47
C LYS A 114 -21.72 20.15 -7.26
N GLU A 115 -21.07 21.20 -6.76
CA GLU A 115 -21.63 21.98 -5.66
C GLU A 115 -23.02 22.54 -5.98
N GLY A 116 -23.89 22.54 -4.96
CA GLY A 116 -25.25 23.08 -5.05
C GLY A 116 -26.30 22.18 -5.74
N THR A 117 -25.96 20.95 -6.17
CA THR A 117 -26.94 20.04 -6.75
C THR A 117 -27.56 19.10 -5.69
N PRO A 118 -28.78 18.56 -5.93
CA PRO A 118 -29.36 17.53 -5.05
C PRO A 118 -28.47 16.30 -4.88
N GLU A 119 -27.74 15.90 -5.93
CA GLU A 119 -26.81 14.76 -5.88
C GLU A 119 -25.62 15.05 -4.97
N ARG A 120 -25.15 16.30 -4.91
CA ARG A 120 -24.10 16.71 -3.97
C ARG A 120 -24.59 16.66 -2.53
N GLN A 121 -25.83 17.08 -2.27
CA GLN A 121 -26.42 16.95 -0.94
C GLN A 121 -26.47 15.47 -0.52
N ALA A 122 -27.01 14.60 -1.37
CA ALA A 122 -27.07 13.15 -1.09
C ALA A 122 -25.68 12.54 -0.89
N PHE A 123 -24.69 12.95 -1.68
CA PHE A 123 -23.29 12.56 -1.50
C PHE A 123 -22.75 12.99 -0.14
N ASN A 124 -22.95 14.25 0.25
CA ASN A 124 -22.47 14.79 1.52
C ASN A 124 -23.12 14.08 2.71
N GLU A 125 -24.42 13.78 2.65
CA GLU A 125 -25.13 13.03 3.68
C GLU A 125 -24.59 11.60 3.83
N ALA A 126 -24.39 10.90 2.71
CA ALA A 126 -23.82 9.55 2.72
C ALA A 126 -22.36 9.55 3.22
N GLN A 127 -21.56 10.54 2.80
CA GLN A 127 -20.18 10.71 3.26
C GLN A 127 -20.14 11.02 4.76
N ALA A 128 -21.00 11.91 5.26
CA ALA A 128 -21.08 12.23 6.68
C ALA A 128 -21.47 11.01 7.51
N LEU A 129 -22.40 10.19 7.02
CA LEU A 129 -22.78 8.93 7.68
C LEU A 129 -21.60 7.94 7.72
N PHE A 130 -20.87 7.78 6.62
CA PHE A 130 -19.65 6.98 6.60
C PHE A 130 -18.63 7.50 7.63
N LEU A 131 -18.32 8.80 7.61
CA LEU A 131 -17.35 9.43 8.51
C LEU A 131 -17.75 9.33 9.98
N LYS A 132 -19.04 9.40 10.31
CA LYS A 132 -19.56 9.18 11.67
C LYS A 132 -19.05 7.86 12.25
N TYR A 133 -19.08 6.78 11.47
CA TYR A 133 -18.61 5.47 11.92
C TYR A 133 -17.10 5.28 11.72
N TYR A 134 -16.59 5.67 10.57
CA TYR A 134 -15.18 5.51 10.21
C TYR A 134 -14.24 6.34 11.08
N SER A 135 -14.66 7.49 11.60
CA SER A 135 -13.79 8.35 12.44
C SER A 135 -13.24 7.67 13.71
N THR A 136 -13.85 6.57 14.15
CA THR A 136 -13.41 5.78 15.30
C THR A 136 -12.69 4.48 14.92
N HIS A 137 -12.23 4.39 13.66
CA HIS A 137 -11.51 3.22 13.17
C HIS A 137 -10.21 2.96 13.95
N ALA A 138 -9.83 1.68 13.98
CA ALA A 138 -8.51 1.23 14.42
C ALA A 138 -7.71 0.75 13.22
N ASP A 139 -6.49 1.26 13.09
CA ASP A 139 -5.54 0.88 12.05
C ASP A 139 -4.48 -0.08 12.57
N GLN A 140 -4.15 -1.05 11.73
CA GLN A 140 -3.07 -1.99 11.96
C GLN A 140 -2.28 -2.15 10.67
N ILE A 141 -0.96 -2.25 10.80
CA ILE A 141 -0.03 -2.43 9.68
C ILE A 141 0.84 -3.63 10.00
N PHE A 142 0.87 -4.59 9.07
CA PHE A 142 1.65 -5.81 9.19
C PHE A 142 2.63 -5.94 8.03
N THR A 143 3.77 -6.57 8.29
CA THR A 143 4.60 -7.14 7.23
C THR A 143 4.24 -8.61 7.05
N ALA A 144 3.99 -9.01 5.80
CA ALA A 144 3.68 -10.37 5.43
C ALA A 144 4.83 -10.92 4.58
N PRO A 145 5.65 -11.86 5.10
CA PRO A 145 6.69 -12.51 4.31
C PRO A 145 6.04 -13.21 3.10
N THR A 146 6.52 -12.95 1.89
CA THR A 146 5.92 -13.52 0.66
C THR A 146 5.90 -15.05 0.68
N ARG A 147 6.92 -15.68 1.28
CA ARG A 147 7.01 -17.13 1.49
C ARG A 147 5.90 -17.73 2.37
N MET A 148 5.17 -16.92 3.13
CA MET A 148 4.05 -17.35 3.97
C MET A 148 2.69 -17.13 3.30
N ALA A 149 2.65 -16.45 2.15
CA ALA A 149 1.43 -16.29 1.38
C ALA A 149 1.13 -17.58 0.59
N LYS A 150 -0.15 -17.96 0.54
CA LYS A 150 -0.60 -18.98 -0.41
C LYS A 150 -0.49 -18.38 -1.83
N PRO A 151 0.04 -19.14 -2.82
CA PRO A 151 0.09 -18.69 -4.21
C PRO A 151 -1.30 -18.40 -4.78
#